data_AF-A0A1D8RYS6-F1
#
_entry.id   AF-A0A1D8RYS6-F1
#
_cell.length_a   1.000
_cell.length_b   1.000
_cell.length_c   1.000
_cell.angle_alpha   90.00
_cell.angle_beta   90.00
_cell.angle_gamma   90.00
#
_symmetry.space_group_name_H-M   'P 1'
#
loop_
_entity.id
_entity.type
_entity.pdbx_description
1 polymer ?
#
loop_
_entity_poly.entity_id
_entity_poly.type
_entity_poly.pdbx_seq_one_letter_code
_entity_poly.pdbx_strand_id
1 'polypeptide(L)'
;MNNSVIKITAFGLVVFFSSLVSAANDTELSQLKKYLLEKNYSQAYRYSESLADELAGELAFDFLAGLAAFGSENYQAAVFAFERVVILEPTSFNGRYYLALSYQKVDNLYGAIVELNTLLANETINTSLTNEQRNQIETQLSWVNKQLVARKRSWSHDIALSVGSDSNINSGSSQDEITLANGTLIPLFDSSKATSDATYALRYHVNYQYPLSQYQTLLVDLSVQNNSYFSYGEYNRQMLNLSVKYERQLMNESSWYLGASTVPLWFSSNKYRNQNAINFGWQQLVNNNNYGFNTSIAKVEHFVYQDLDFYHTQINAFYRIKAQYQHTFLINWYQDDNTKGLNHNSKTAVGASYIISYPIFNHLNGNSMIMFEQQNYEAPNPLFDVYSDATLAIISSELIYTGLEQQILQLQLSYQAKNLDSHLSAMKIYEYDRLKINLTWKYEF
;
A
#
# COMPACT_ATOMS: atom_id res chain seq x y z
N MET A 1 -19.51 33.90 62.96
CA MET A 1 -19.20 34.02 64.40
C MET A 1 -19.76 32.80 65.12
N ASN A 2 -18.91 31.84 65.46
CA ASN A 2 -18.98 31.12 66.73
C ASN A 2 -17.80 30.16 66.80
N ASN A 3 -16.93 30.43 67.77
CA ASN A 3 -15.92 29.51 68.27
C ASN A 3 -16.61 28.44 69.10
N SER A 4 -16.20 27.19 68.93
CA SER A 4 -16.33 26.17 69.97
C SER A 4 -15.12 25.23 69.91
N VAL A 5 -14.30 25.37 70.95
CA VAL A 5 -13.14 24.55 71.31
C VAL A 5 -13.64 23.22 71.86
N ILE A 6 -13.07 22.08 71.43
CA ILE A 6 -12.98 20.87 72.26
C ILE A 6 -11.59 20.26 72.15
N LYS A 7 -11.00 20.05 73.32
CA LYS A 7 -9.67 19.51 73.62
C LYS A 7 -9.57 18.04 73.20
N ILE A 8 -8.47 17.67 72.55
CA ILE A 8 -8.10 16.27 72.30
C ILE A 8 -7.19 15.80 73.43
N THR A 9 -7.68 14.82 74.18
CA THR A 9 -6.97 14.09 75.22
C THR A 9 -6.05 13.07 74.58
N ALA A 10 -4.79 13.03 75.00
CA ALA A 10 -3.80 12.06 74.58
C ALA A 10 -4.15 10.64 75.06
N PHE A 11 -4.04 9.66 74.18
CA PHE A 11 -3.87 8.26 74.55
C PHE A 11 -2.74 7.68 73.69
N GLY A 12 -1.64 7.33 74.36
CA GLY A 12 -0.50 6.69 73.72
C GLY A 12 -0.81 5.24 73.42
N LEU A 13 -0.39 4.79 72.23
CA LEU A 13 -0.13 3.39 71.96
C LEU A 13 1.31 3.29 71.46
N VAL A 14 2.16 2.73 72.31
CA VAL A 14 3.54 2.36 71.98
C VAL A 14 3.47 1.03 71.24
N VAL A 15 3.87 1.02 69.97
CA VAL A 15 4.23 -0.19 69.24
C VAL A 15 5.73 -0.07 68.93
N PHE A 16 6.50 -0.99 69.50
CA PHE A 16 7.91 -1.17 69.20
C PHE A 16 8.05 -1.65 67.76
N PHE A 17 8.48 -0.76 66.86
CA PHE A 17 9.13 -1.14 65.61
C PHE A 17 10.64 -1.07 65.81
N SER A 18 11.29 -2.22 65.80
CA SER A 18 12.69 -2.33 65.42
C SER A 18 12.79 -2.14 63.91
N SER A 19 13.02 -0.91 63.46
CA SER A 19 13.39 -0.59 62.07
C SER A 19 14.70 0.20 62.07
N LEU A 20 15.76 -0.49 61.65
CA LEU A 20 16.98 0.15 61.15
C LEU A 20 17.09 -0.13 59.64
N VAL A 21 16.05 0.21 58.88
CA VAL A 21 16.08 0.42 57.43
C VAL A 21 14.96 1.40 57.10
N SER A 22 15.21 2.32 56.15
CA SER A 22 14.23 3.19 55.48
C SER A 22 13.87 4.53 56.14
N ALA A 23 14.82 5.47 56.15
CA ALA A 23 14.51 6.90 56.14
C ALA A 23 15.00 7.59 54.86
N ALA A 24 15.96 7.00 54.14
CA ALA A 24 16.51 7.52 52.90
C ALA A 24 15.51 7.37 51.73
N ASN A 25 14.93 6.18 51.55
CA ASN A 25 13.99 5.87 50.47
C ASN A 25 12.75 6.77 50.49
N ASP A 26 12.23 7.10 51.68
CA ASP A 26 11.09 8.01 51.82
C ASP A 26 11.40 9.43 51.34
N THR A 27 12.64 9.89 51.51
CA THR A 27 13.09 11.22 51.06
C THR A 27 13.22 11.26 49.54
N GLU A 28 13.77 10.22 48.94
CA GLU A 28 13.95 10.07 47.49
C GLU A 28 12.61 9.94 46.77
N LEU A 29 11.70 9.10 47.26
CA LEU A 29 10.35 8.96 46.71
C LEU A 29 9.55 10.25 46.85
N SER A 30 9.71 10.98 47.97
CA SER A 30 9.09 12.30 48.15
C SER A 30 9.59 13.32 47.12
N GLN A 31 10.89 13.29 46.80
CA GLN A 31 11.48 14.17 45.80
C GLN A 31 11.00 13.81 44.38
N LEU A 32 10.93 12.52 44.05
CA LEU A 32 10.37 12.04 42.77
C LEU A 32 8.90 12.46 42.62
N LYS A 33 8.10 12.27 43.67
CA LYS A 33 6.70 12.70 43.72
C LYS A 33 6.56 14.22 43.55
N LYS A 34 7.46 15.01 44.15
CA LYS A 34 7.48 16.46 43.96
C LYS A 34 7.68 16.83 42.49
N TYR A 35 8.64 16.22 41.80
CA TYR A 35 8.85 16.47 40.37
C TYR A 35 7.63 16.12 39.53
N LEU A 36 6.94 15.01 39.84
CA LEU A 36 5.71 14.62 39.15
C LEU A 36 4.56 15.60 39.38
N LEU A 37 4.37 16.07 40.62
CA LEU A 37 3.33 17.07 40.96
C LEU A 37 3.59 18.41 40.27
N GLU A 38 4.86 18.80 40.12
CA GLU A 38 5.30 19.97 39.37
C GLU A 38 5.25 19.77 37.84
N LYS A 39 4.82 18.58 37.37
CA LYS A 39 4.81 18.15 35.96
C LYS A 39 6.17 18.23 35.27
N ASN A 40 7.24 18.17 36.05
CA ASN A 40 8.61 18.21 35.54
C ASN A 40 9.06 16.79 35.15
N TYR A 41 8.38 16.20 34.17
CA TYR A 41 8.52 14.78 33.85
C TYR A 41 9.92 14.39 33.38
N SER A 42 10.62 15.25 32.62
CA SER A 42 11.99 14.97 32.19
C SER A 42 12.97 14.91 33.36
N GLN A 43 12.81 15.77 34.39
CA GLN A 43 13.63 15.68 35.60
C GLN A 43 13.21 14.50 36.46
N ALA A 44 11.90 14.24 36.59
CA ALA A 44 11.39 13.08 37.30
C ALA A 44 11.98 11.78 36.72
N TYR A 45 12.01 11.66 35.39
CA TYR A 45 12.50 10.45 34.72
C TYR A 45 14.01 10.26 34.90
N ARG A 46 14.81 11.32 34.71
CA ARG A 46 16.26 11.23 34.99
C ARG A 46 16.55 10.90 36.45
N TYR A 47 15.78 11.46 37.36
CA TYR A 47 15.93 11.18 38.78
C TYR A 47 15.52 9.74 39.10
N SER A 48 14.43 9.22 38.53
CA SER A 48 14.07 7.80 38.70
C SER A 48 15.13 6.86 38.13
N GLU A 49 15.73 7.17 36.99
CA GLU A 49 16.84 6.37 36.43
C GLU A 49 18.03 6.29 37.39
N SER A 50 18.35 7.39 38.08
CA SER A 50 19.45 7.40 39.07
C SER A 50 19.17 6.57 40.33
N LEU A 51 17.90 6.24 40.58
CA LEU A 51 17.45 5.44 41.72
C LEU A 51 17.15 3.98 41.34
N ALA A 52 17.17 3.65 40.04
CA ALA A 52 16.69 2.37 39.53
C ALA A 52 17.51 1.17 40.05
N ASP A 53 18.83 1.33 40.20
CA ASP A 53 19.70 0.25 40.69
C ASP A 53 19.36 -0.19 42.12
N GLU A 54 18.81 0.71 42.94
CA GLU A 54 18.49 0.45 44.35
C GLU A 54 17.00 0.16 44.57
N LEU A 55 16.12 0.83 43.82
CA LEU A 55 14.67 0.82 44.11
C LEU A 55 13.82 0.11 43.04
N ALA A 56 14.37 -0.31 41.89
CA ALA A 56 13.58 -1.03 40.90
C ALA A 56 13.03 -2.35 41.47
N GLY A 57 11.74 -2.61 41.25
CA GLY A 57 11.02 -3.72 41.87
C GLY A 57 10.26 -3.35 43.15
N GLU A 58 10.49 -2.16 43.71
CA GLU A 58 9.64 -1.62 44.77
C GLU A 58 8.36 -1.01 44.17
N LEU A 59 7.19 -1.47 44.62
CA LEU A 59 5.89 -1.10 44.03
C LEU A 59 5.68 0.41 43.94
N ALA A 60 5.99 1.14 45.02
CA ALA A 60 5.81 2.59 45.08
C ALA A 60 6.78 3.33 44.15
N PHE A 61 8.03 2.85 44.06
CA PHE A 61 9.02 3.41 43.15
C PHE A 61 8.64 3.16 41.70
N ASP A 62 8.34 1.91 41.33
CA ASP A 62 8.04 1.51 39.96
C ASP A 62 6.81 2.24 39.41
N PHE A 63 5.80 2.48 40.25
CA PHE A 63 4.64 3.28 39.82
C PHE A 63 5.01 4.74 39.52
N LEU A 64 5.83 5.38 40.37
CA LEU A 64 6.26 6.76 40.15
C LEU A 64 7.24 6.87 38.98
N ALA A 65 8.16 5.92 38.84
CA ALA A 65 9.08 5.81 37.71
C ALA A 65 8.33 5.62 36.39
N GLY A 66 7.28 4.77 36.39
CA GLY A 66 6.39 4.60 35.24
C GLY A 66 5.68 5.88 34.84
N LEU A 67 5.15 6.65 35.81
CA LEU A 67 4.52 7.95 35.54
C LEU A 67 5.53 8.97 35.01
N ALA A 68 6.75 8.96 35.54
CA ALA A 68 7.83 9.83 35.08
C ALA A 68 8.23 9.50 33.63
N ALA A 69 8.41 8.22 33.32
CA ALA A 69 8.68 7.73 31.98
C ALA A 69 7.55 8.07 31.00
N PHE A 70 6.30 7.80 31.39
CA PHE A 70 5.13 8.10 30.57
C PHE A 70 4.98 9.60 30.28
N GLY A 71 5.11 10.44 31.31
CA GLY A 71 5.01 11.90 31.18
C GLY A 71 6.18 12.54 30.41
N SER A 72 7.33 11.87 30.36
CA SER A 72 8.50 12.29 29.57
C SER A 72 8.56 11.63 28.19
N GLU A 73 7.49 10.95 27.78
CA GLU A 73 7.34 10.25 26.49
C GLU A 73 8.30 9.07 26.26
N ASN A 74 8.93 8.56 27.32
CA ASN A 74 9.74 7.34 27.30
C ASN A 74 8.86 6.10 27.47
N TYR A 75 7.99 5.85 26.48
CA TYR A 75 6.88 4.90 26.63
C TYR A 75 7.31 3.43 26.81
N GLN A 76 8.43 2.99 26.21
CA GLN A 76 8.95 1.62 26.45
C GLN A 76 9.38 1.44 27.91
N ALA A 77 10.07 2.43 28.50
CA ALA A 77 10.44 2.39 29.91
C ALA A 77 9.20 2.41 30.82
N ALA A 78 8.18 3.17 30.43
CA ALA A 78 6.89 3.18 31.12
C ALA A 78 6.22 1.80 31.11
N VAL A 79 6.22 1.10 29.96
CA VAL A 79 5.71 -0.28 29.87
C VAL A 79 6.40 -1.18 30.89
N PHE A 80 7.73 -1.22 30.90
CA PHE A 80 8.47 -2.09 31.84
C PHE A 80 8.18 -1.76 33.31
N ALA A 81 8.13 -0.47 33.67
CA ALA A 81 7.83 -0.06 35.04
C ALA A 81 6.39 -0.45 35.45
N PHE A 82 5.39 -0.21 34.59
CA PHE A 82 4.01 -0.58 34.89
C PHE A 82 3.75 -2.09 34.84
N GLU A 83 4.47 -2.85 34.01
CA GLU A 83 4.45 -4.32 34.06
C GLU A 83 4.90 -4.83 35.43
N ARG A 84 5.99 -4.29 36.00
CA ARG A 84 6.43 -4.64 37.36
C ARG A 84 5.37 -4.30 38.40
N VAL A 85 4.72 -3.14 38.30
CA VAL A 85 3.59 -2.76 39.17
C VAL A 85 2.45 -3.78 39.08
N VAL A 86 2.03 -4.17 37.88
CA VAL A 86 0.93 -5.11 37.67
C VAL A 86 1.30 -6.54 38.10
N ILE A 87 2.58 -6.92 38.00
CA ILE A 87 3.08 -8.21 38.52
C ILE A 87 2.97 -8.26 40.05
N LEU A 88 3.36 -7.18 40.73
CA LEU A 88 3.35 -7.09 42.20
C LEU A 88 1.95 -6.84 42.77
N GLU A 89 1.14 -6.04 42.08
CA GLU A 89 -0.23 -5.72 42.46
C GLU A 89 -1.20 -5.95 41.29
N PRO A 90 -1.60 -7.21 41.02
CA PRO A 90 -2.45 -7.55 39.87
C PRO A 90 -3.86 -6.95 39.92
N THR A 91 -4.31 -6.44 41.07
CA THR A 91 -5.62 -5.78 41.21
C THR A 91 -5.53 -4.26 41.14
N SER A 92 -4.34 -3.70 40.91
CA SER A 92 -4.12 -2.25 40.86
C SER A 92 -4.81 -1.63 39.66
N PHE A 93 -5.84 -0.80 39.90
CA PHE A 93 -6.49 -0.02 38.85
C PHE A 93 -5.47 0.87 38.11
N ASN A 94 -4.68 1.64 38.87
CA ASN A 94 -3.72 2.58 38.30
C ASN A 94 -2.63 1.85 37.51
N GLY A 95 -2.07 0.76 38.05
CA GLY A 95 -1.04 -0.02 37.36
C GLY A 95 -1.52 -0.50 35.99
N ARG A 96 -2.68 -1.16 35.92
CA ARG A 96 -3.23 -1.69 34.66
C ARG A 96 -3.69 -0.60 33.70
N TYR A 97 -4.31 0.47 34.20
CA TYR A 97 -4.78 1.56 33.36
C TYR A 97 -3.60 2.28 32.68
N TYR A 98 -2.55 2.62 33.43
CA TYR A 98 -1.36 3.24 32.85
C TYR A 98 -0.52 2.28 32.01
N LEU A 99 -0.52 0.98 32.31
CA LEU A 99 0.05 -0.03 31.42
C LEU A 99 -0.70 -0.06 30.08
N ALA A 100 -2.03 -0.02 30.08
CA ALA A 100 -2.83 0.04 28.87
C ALA A 100 -2.56 1.29 28.03
N LEU A 101 -2.44 2.47 28.68
CA LEU A 101 -2.06 3.71 28.01
C LEU A 101 -0.66 3.62 27.39
N SER A 102 0.29 3.03 28.12
CA SER A 102 1.67 2.86 27.64
C SER A 102 1.72 1.89 26.46
N TYR A 103 1.00 0.77 26.53
CA TYR A 103 0.82 -0.16 25.42
C TYR A 103 0.22 0.49 24.19
N GLN A 104 -0.79 1.34 24.35
CA GLN A 104 -1.33 2.10 23.23
C GLN A 104 -0.27 3.02 22.59
N LYS A 105 0.57 3.68 23.42
CA LYS A 105 1.62 4.59 22.95
C LYS A 105 2.77 3.88 22.22
N VAL A 106 3.06 2.64 22.57
CA VAL A 106 4.03 1.78 21.85
C VAL A 106 3.36 0.88 20.80
N ASP A 107 2.11 1.16 20.45
CA ASP A 107 1.36 0.50 19.38
C ASP A 107 1.06 -1.00 19.64
N ASN A 108 1.17 -1.45 20.90
CA ASN A 108 0.70 -2.73 21.38
C ASN A 108 -0.80 -2.67 21.72
N LEU A 109 -1.64 -2.45 20.70
CA LEU A 109 -3.08 -2.25 20.90
C LEU A 109 -3.78 -3.46 21.54
N TYR A 110 -3.30 -4.68 21.25
CA TYR A 110 -3.83 -5.90 21.86
C TYR A 110 -3.52 -5.95 23.36
N GLY A 111 -2.29 -5.67 23.76
CA GLY A 111 -1.92 -5.56 25.18
C GLY A 111 -2.77 -4.52 25.90
N ALA A 112 -2.98 -3.35 25.29
CA ALA A 112 -3.84 -2.31 25.85
C ALA A 112 -5.29 -2.80 26.07
N ILE A 113 -5.86 -3.53 25.09
CA ILE A 113 -7.22 -4.08 25.21
C ILE A 113 -7.30 -5.14 26.32
N VAL A 114 -6.29 -6.01 26.46
CA VAL A 114 -6.25 -7.04 27.51
C VAL A 114 -6.28 -6.40 28.90
N GLU A 115 -5.47 -5.37 29.14
CA GLU A 115 -5.43 -4.69 30.43
C GLU A 115 -6.75 -3.98 30.77
N LEU A 116 -7.33 -3.27 29.80
CA LEU A 116 -8.61 -2.57 29.97
C LEU A 116 -9.77 -3.54 30.20
N ASN A 117 -9.81 -4.66 29.47
CA ASN A 117 -10.82 -5.71 29.70
C ASN A 117 -10.63 -6.39 31.05
N THR A 118 -9.38 -6.57 31.51
CA THR A 118 -9.10 -7.15 32.82
C THR A 118 -9.67 -6.27 33.94
N LEU A 119 -9.57 -4.95 33.81
CA LEU A 119 -10.18 -4.01 34.76
C LEU A 119 -11.71 -4.14 34.84
N LEU A 120 -12.39 -4.44 33.71
CA LEU A 120 -13.85 -4.59 33.65
C LEU A 120 -14.32 -6.01 34.02
N ALA A 121 -13.52 -7.03 33.74
CA ALA A 121 -13.92 -8.44 33.88
C ALA A 121 -13.54 -9.05 35.22
N ASN A 122 -12.48 -8.57 35.88
CA ASN A 122 -12.10 -9.07 37.20
C ASN A 122 -13.10 -8.57 38.26
N GLU A 123 -13.78 -9.48 38.93
CA GLU A 123 -14.84 -9.14 39.91
C GLU A 123 -14.32 -8.26 41.07
N THR A 124 -13.13 -8.56 41.59
CA THR A 124 -12.51 -7.81 42.69
C THR A 124 -12.22 -6.37 42.28
N ILE A 125 -11.69 -6.17 41.06
CA ILE A 125 -11.43 -4.83 40.53
C ILE A 125 -12.75 -4.12 40.22
N ASN A 126 -13.62 -4.74 39.41
CA ASN A 126 -14.82 -4.12 38.87
C ASN A 126 -15.81 -3.65 39.97
N THR A 127 -15.95 -4.42 41.05
CA THR A 127 -16.80 -4.03 42.20
C THR A 127 -16.25 -2.81 42.96
N SER A 128 -14.95 -2.55 42.88
CA SER A 128 -14.28 -1.40 43.51
C SER A 128 -14.21 -0.15 42.63
N LEU A 129 -14.53 -0.26 41.32
CA LEU A 129 -14.46 0.85 40.38
C LEU A 129 -15.55 1.89 40.65
N THR A 130 -15.15 3.16 40.69
CA THR A 130 -16.11 4.26 40.62
C THR A 130 -16.72 4.37 39.21
N ASN A 131 -17.87 5.04 39.10
CA ASN A 131 -18.47 5.30 37.79
C ASN A 131 -17.55 6.12 36.87
N GLU A 132 -16.74 7.01 37.44
CA GLU A 132 -15.75 7.80 36.69
C GLU A 132 -14.65 6.89 36.12
N GLN A 133 -14.08 6.00 36.94
CA GLN A 133 -13.07 5.05 36.49
C GLN A 133 -13.61 4.09 35.42
N ARG A 134 -14.84 3.60 35.59
CA ARG A 134 -15.50 2.76 34.58
C ARG A 134 -15.64 3.51 33.25
N ASN A 135 -16.10 4.75 33.28
CA ASN A 135 -16.21 5.59 32.08
C ASN A 135 -14.85 5.87 31.42
N GLN A 136 -13.79 6.10 32.22
CA GLN A 136 -12.42 6.26 31.72
C GLN A 136 -11.95 4.99 30.98
N ILE A 137 -12.15 3.81 31.56
CA ILE A 137 -11.80 2.53 30.94
C ILE A 137 -12.58 2.33 29.64
N GLU A 138 -13.90 2.50 29.66
CA GLU A 138 -14.75 2.31 28.48
C GLU A 138 -14.42 3.30 27.35
N THR A 139 -14.16 4.56 27.70
CA THR A 139 -13.71 5.58 26.74
C THR A 139 -12.38 5.18 26.13
N GLN A 140 -11.40 4.83 26.96
CA GLN A 140 -10.08 4.42 26.51
C GLN A 140 -10.14 3.16 25.63
N LEU A 141 -10.94 2.18 26.03
CA LEU A 141 -11.18 0.95 25.28
C LEU A 141 -11.85 1.24 23.93
N SER A 142 -12.79 2.19 23.87
CA SER A 142 -13.40 2.66 22.63
C SER A 142 -12.37 3.32 21.70
N TRP A 143 -11.48 4.15 22.23
CA TRP A 143 -10.39 4.79 21.47
C TRP A 143 -9.40 3.77 20.90
N VAL A 144 -8.91 2.83 21.73
CA VAL A 144 -8.00 1.77 21.30
C VAL A 144 -8.68 0.87 20.26
N ASN A 145 -9.96 0.51 20.46
CA ASN A 145 -10.72 -0.25 19.48
C ASN A 145 -10.92 0.52 18.17
N LYS A 146 -11.14 1.84 18.20
CA LYS A 146 -11.22 2.67 16.99
C LYS A 146 -9.88 2.73 16.25
N GLN A 147 -8.75 2.88 16.95
CA GLN A 147 -7.42 2.78 16.33
C GLN A 147 -7.18 1.41 15.71
N LEU A 148 -7.60 0.34 16.39
CA LEU A 148 -7.55 -1.01 15.86
C LEU A 148 -8.48 -1.15 14.63
N VAL A 149 -9.68 -0.54 14.65
CA VAL A 149 -10.65 -0.55 13.53
C VAL A 149 -10.20 0.31 12.35
N ALA A 150 -9.50 1.41 12.56
CA ALA A 150 -8.86 2.17 11.48
C ALA A 150 -7.73 1.36 10.80
N ARG A 151 -7.18 0.34 11.50
CA ARG A 151 -6.38 -0.72 10.90
C ARG A 151 -7.20 -1.88 10.32
N LYS A 152 -8.51 -1.96 10.57
CA LYS A 152 -9.39 -3.06 10.11
C LYS A 152 -9.82 -2.85 8.67
N ARG A 153 -9.96 -4.00 8.01
CA ARG A 153 -10.66 -4.27 6.75
C ARG A 153 -11.16 -3.02 6.01
N SER A 154 -10.37 -2.55 5.06
CA SER A 154 -10.80 -1.50 4.14
C SER A 154 -11.24 -2.13 2.83
N TRP A 155 -12.24 -1.52 2.21
CA TRP A 155 -12.58 -1.83 0.84
C TRP A 155 -12.99 -0.54 0.16
N SER A 156 -12.65 -0.44 -1.11
CA SER A 156 -13.03 0.67 -1.96
C SER A 156 -13.47 0.12 -3.29
N HIS A 157 -14.45 0.74 -3.91
CA HIS A 157 -14.86 0.38 -5.25
C HIS A 157 -15.23 1.61 -6.06
N ASP A 158 -15.04 1.50 -7.36
CA ASP A 158 -15.33 2.56 -8.31
C ASP A 158 -15.96 2.01 -9.58
N ILE A 159 -16.79 2.85 -10.20
CA ILE A 159 -17.28 2.66 -11.55
C ILE A 159 -16.74 3.80 -12.41
N ALA A 160 -16.24 3.46 -13.60
CA ALA A 160 -15.75 4.44 -14.56
C ALA A 160 -16.40 4.24 -15.93
N LEU A 161 -16.89 5.34 -16.50
CA LEU A 161 -17.40 5.44 -17.85
C LEU A 161 -16.44 6.30 -18.67
N SER A 162 -15.98 5.79 -19.79
CA SER A 162 -15.08 6.51 -20.69
C SER A 162 -15.67 6.63 -22.07
N VAL A 163 -15.44 7.77 -22.71
CA VAL A 163 -15.68 7.98 -24.14
C VAL A 163 -14.43 8.59 -24.76
N GLY A 164 -14.16 8.28 -26.02
CA GLY A 164 -12.92 8.73 -26.63
C GLY A 164 -12.81 8.46 -28.12
N SER A 165 -11.63 8.71 -28.65
CA SER A 165 -11.24 8.42 -30.02
C SER A 165 -9.91 7.71 -30.05
N ASP A 166 -9.75 6.82 -31.01
CA ASP A 166 -8.57 6.00 -31.20
C ASP A 166 -8.28 5.90 -32.70
N SER A 167 -7.12 6.41 -33.12
CA SER A 167 -6.75 6.44 -34.53
C SER A 167 -6.38 5.06 -35.09
N ASN A 168 -6.13 4.07 -34.23
CA ASN A 168 -5.64 2.76 -34.65
C ASN A 168 -6.07 1.63 -33.69
N ILE A 169 -7.33 1.21 -33.80
CA ILE A 169 -7.98 0.25 -32.90
C ILE A 169 -7.45 -1.19 -33.08
N ASN A 170 -7.03 -1.52 -34.31
CA ASN A 170 -6.49 -2.83 -34.70
C ASN A 170 -4.95 -2.90 -34.60
N SER A 171 -4.28 -1.77 -34.30
CA SER A 171 -2.81 -1.68 -34.36
C SER A 171 -2.28 -2.06 -35.76
N GLY A 172 -3.05 -1.71 -36.78
CA GLY A 172 -2.71 -1.94 -38.18
C GLY A 172 -1.58 -1.02 -38.67
N SER A 173 -1.02 -1.40 -39.81
CA SER A 173 0.08 -0.69 -40.47
C SER A 173 -0.29 0.73 -40.87
N SER A 174 0.69 1.64 -40.83
CA SER A 174 0.60 2.99 -41.42
C SER A 174 0.84 2.99 -42.94
N GLN A 175 1.25 1.86 -43.51
CA GLN A 175 1.54 1.72 -44.94
C GLN A 175 0.29 1.30 -45.73
N ASP A 176 0.18 1.78 -46.97
CA ASP A 176 -0.87 1.32 -47.91
C ASP A 176 -0.49 0.05 -48.66
N GLU A 177 0.82 -0.15 -48.87
CA GLU A 177 1.41 -1.25 -49.60
C GLU A 177 2.78 -1.61 -49.04
N ILE A 178 3.24 -2.82 -49.31
CA ILE A 178 4.60 -3.25 -49.01
C ILE A 178 5.35 -3.61 -50.28
N THR A 179 6.66 -3.36 -50.27
CA THR A 179 7.57 -3.78 -51.34
C THR A 179 8.35 -5.01 -50.92
N LEU A 180 8.22 -6.10 -51.67
CA LEU A 180 9.03 -7.31 -51.50
C LEU A 180 10.47 -7.08 -52.00
N ALA A 181 11.40 -7.96 -51.61
CA ALA A 181 12.81 -7.86 -51.99
C ALA A 181 13.04 -7.87 -53.52
N ASN A 182 12.14 -8.48 -54.29
CA ASN A 182 12.18 -8.50 -55.76
C ASN A 182 11.56 -7.25 -56.42
N GLY A 183 11.17 -6.23 -55.64
CA GLY A 183 10.54 -5.00 -56.12
C GLY A 183 9.02 -5.09 -56.36
N THR A 184 8.40 -6.23 -56.08
CA THR A 184 6.94 -6.39 -56.22
C THR A 184 6.22 -5.57 -55.15
N LEU A 185 5.24 -4.76 -55.57
CA LEU A 185 4.34 -4.04 -54.68
C LEU A 185 3.11 -4.89 -54.37
N ILE A 186 2.80 -5.04 -53.09
CA ILE A 186 1.61 -5.75 -52.60
C ILE A 186 0.76 -4.76 -51.80
N PRO A 187 -0.44 -4.38 -52.29
CA PRO A 187 -1.34 -3.54 -51.53
C PRO A 187 -1.85 -4.30 -50.29
N LEU A 188 -1.95 -3.60 -49.17
CA LEU A 188 -2.48 -4.20 -47.95
C LEU A 188 -4.00 -4.25 -47.98
N PHE A 189 -4.57 -5.31 -47.40
CA PHE A 189 -6.00 -5.37 -47.11
C PHE A 189 -6.36 -4.28 -46.10
N ASP A 190 -7.57 -3.73 -46.20
CA ASP A 190 -8.03 -2.67 -45.29
C ASP A 190 -7.95 -3.09 -43.81
N SER A 191 -8.19 -4.37 -43.51
CA SER A 191 -8.06 -4.92 -42.14
C SER A 191 -6.63 -4.90 -41.58
N SER A 192 -5.62 -4.80 -42.46
CA SER A 192 -4.20 -4.70 -42.09
C SER A 192 -3.72 -3.26 -41.94
N LYS A 193 -4.53 -2.27 -42.33
CA LYS A 193 -4.23 -0.84 -42.22
C LYS A 193 -4.77 -0.27 -40.92
N ALA A 194 -4.20 0.86 -40.48
CA ALA A 194 -4.68 1.58 -39.30
C ALA A 194 -6.17 1.92 -39.44
N THR A 195 -6.97 1.46 -38.47
CA THR A 195 -8.42 1.68 -38.43
C THR A 195 -8.77 2.64 -37.28
N SER A 196 -9.35 3.79 -37.62
CA SER A 196 -9.80 4.77 -36.62
C SER A 196 -11.26 4.52 -36.22
N ASP A 197 -11.57 4.70 -34.94
CA ASP A 197 -12.95 4.70 -34.46
C ASP A 197 -13.11 5.54 -33.18
N ALA A 198 -14.36 5.88 -32.88
CA ALA A 198 -14.74 6.32 -31.55
C ALA A 198 -14.80 5.12 -30.59
N THR A 199 -14.55 5.37 -29.32
CA THR A 199 -14.50 4.34 -28.29
C THR A 199 -15.40 4.69 -27.11
N TYR A 200 -15.92 3.68 -26.44
CA TYR A 200 -16.56 3.80 -25.14
C TYR A 200 -16.15 2.63 -24.26
N ALA A 201 -16.01 2.88 -22.96
CA ALA A 201 -15.62 1.87 -22.01
C ALA A 201 -16.39 1.97 -20.70
N LEU A 202 -16.57 0.80 -20.08
CA LEU A 202 -17.06 0.66 -18.71
C LEU A 202 -16.01 -0.12 -17.92
N ARG A 203 -15.62 0.40 -16.77
CA ARG A 203 -14.81 -0.32 -15.78
C ARG A 203 -15.52 -0.36 -14.45
N TYR A 204 -15.50 -1.51 -13.80
CA TYR A 204 -15.81 -1.66 -12.39
C TYR A 204 -14.56 -2.19 -11.67
N HIS A 205 -14.19 -1.58 -10.56
CA HIS A 205 -12.99 -1.92 -9.83
C HIS A 205 -13.27 -1.99 -8.33
N VAL A 206 -12.73 -3.02 -7.67
CA VAL A 206 -12.89 -3.29 -6.24
C VAL A 206 -11.52 -3.63 -5.67
N ASN A 207 -11.14 -2.93 -4.61
CA ASN A 207 -9.99 -3.25 -3.79
C ASN A 207 -10.48 -3.63 -2.39
N TYR A 208 -10.03 -4.77 -1.88
CA TYR A 208 -10.36 -5.27 -0.55
C TYR A 208 -9.07 -5.59 0.19
N GLN A 209 -8.90 -5.03 1.38
CA GLN A 209 -7.75 -5.25 2.23
C GLN A 209 -8.21 -5.90 3.52
N TYR A 210 -7.62 -7.03 3.86
CA TYR A 210 -7.95 -7.80 5.06
C TYR A 210 -6.69 -7.93 5.92
N PRO A 211 -6.57 -7.19 7.03
CA PRO A 211 -5.45 -7.35 7.94
C PRO A 211 -5.55 -8.72 8.64
N LEU A 212 -4.51 -9.53 8.49
CA LEU A 212 -4.34 -10.80 9.20
C LEU A 212 -3.69 -10.58 10.57
N SER A 213 -2.79 -9.59 10.68
CA SER A 213 -2.14 -9.14 11.92
C SER A 213 -1.68 -7.68 11.79
N GLN A 214 -0.95 -7.15 12.76
CA GLN A 214 -0.41 -5.79 12.70
C GLN A 214 0.64 -5.56 11.60
N TYR A 215 1.20 -6.63 11.02
CA TYR A 215 2.21 -6.55 9.96
C TYR A 215 1.85 -7.38 8.72
N GLN A 216 0.66 -7.96 8.67
CA GLN A 216 0.28 -8.89 7.60
C GLN A 216 -1.09 -8.53 7.06
N THR A 217 -1.20 -8.42 5.74
CA THR A 217 -2.43 -8.03 5.06
C THR A 217 -2.66 -8.94 3.86
N LEU A 218 -3.89 -9.42 3.70
CA LEU A 218 -4.35 -10.05 2.47
C LEU A 218 -5.04 -8.97 1.62
N LEU A 219 -4.55 -8.76 0.40
CA LEU A 219 -5.09 -7.81 -0.57
C LEU A 219 -5.79 -8.59 -1.67
N VAL A 220 -7.02 -8.22 -1.99
CA VAL A 220 -7.80 -8.74 -3.11
C VAL A 220 -8.16 -7.58 -4.02
N ASP A 221 -7.83 -7.70 -5.29
CA ASP A 221 -8.08 -6.70 -6.31
C ASP A 221 -8.87 -7.34 -7.45
N LEU A 222 -10.00 -6.73 -7.82
CA LEU A 222 -10.85 -7.17 -8.92
C LEU A 222 -11.12 -5.98 -9.83
N SER A 223 -10.79 -6.10 -11.11
CA SER A 223 -11.16 -5.13 -12.14
C SER A 223 -11.84 -5.84 -13.30
N VAL A 224 -13.00 -5.35 -13.71
CA VAL A 224 -13.71 -5.80 -14.91
C VAL A 224 -13.83 -4.62 -15.85
N GLN A 225 -13.38 -4.77 -17.09
CA GLN A 225 -13.38 -3.72 -18.10
C GLN A 225 -13.97 -4.23 -19.40
N ASN A 226 -14.87 -3.45 -20.00
CA ASN A 226 -15.34 -3.63 -21.36
C ASN A 226 -14.98 -2.39 -22.18
N ASN A 227 -14.16 -2.57 -23.21
CA ASN A 227 -13.82 -1.55 -24.20
C ASN A 227 -14.51 -1.89 -25.51
N SER A 228 -15.34 -0.97 -25.99
CA SER A 228 -16.12 -1.14 -27.20
C SER A 228 -15.89 0.00 -28.18
N TYR A 229 -16.17 -0.30 -29.45
CA TYR A 229 -15.99 0.58 -30.59
C TYR A 229 -17.35 0.82 -31.26
N PHE A 230 -17.59 2.03 -31.77
CA PHE A 230 -18.90 2.40 -32.31
C PHE A 230 -19.18 1.77 -33.67
N SER A 231 -18.17 1.70 -34.53
CA SER A 231 -18.28 1.23 -35.91
C SER A 231 -17.78 -0.20 -36.06
N TYR A 232 -16.79 -0.62 -35.27
CA TYR A 232 -16.12 -1.92 -35.41
C TYR A 232 -16.22 -2.81 -34.16
N GLY A 233 -17.41 -3.39 -33.94
CA GLY A 233 -17.70 -4.24 -32.79
C GLY A 233 -16.87 -5.52 -32.70
N GLU A 234 -16.29 -5.99 -33.80
CA GLU A 234 -15.37 -7.11 -33.85
C GLU A 234 -14.05 -6.85 -33.09
N TYR A 235 -13.68 -5.60 -32.85
CA TYR A 235 -12.50 -5.27 -32.04
C TYR A 235 -12.82 -5.12 -30.55
N ASN A 236 -14.09 -5.28 -30.13
CA ASN A 236 -14.49 -5.15 -28.74
C ASN A 236 -13.70 -6.11 -27.83
N ARG A 237 -13.29 -5.60 -26.66
CA ARG A 237 -12.45 -6.31 -25.69
C ARG A 237 -13.08 -6.29 -24.32
N GLN A 238 -13.15 -7.45 -23.69
CA GLN A 238 -13.54 -7.58 -22.29
C GLN A 238 -12.39 -8.21 -21.52
N MET A 239 -12.06 -7.65 -20.38
CA MET A 239 -10.98 -8.14 -19.53
C MET A 239 -11.47 -8.22 -18.10
N LEU A 240 -11.12 -9.32 -17.43
CA LEU A 240 -11.19 -9.42 -15.98
C LEU A 240 -9.76 -9.51 -15.46
N ASN A 241 -9.46 -8.80 -14.39
CA ASN A 241 -8.21 -8.88 -13.66
C ASN A 241 -8.54 -9.19 -12.21
N LEU A 242 -8.14 -10.36 -11.74
CA LEU A 242 -8.28 -10.77 -10.35
C LEU A 242 -6.89 -11.01 -9.79
N SER A 243 -6.53 -10.35 -8.69
CA SER A 243 -5.29 -10.61 -7.97
C SER A 243 -5.54 -10.79 -6.48
N VAL A 244 -4.82 -11.75 -5.89
CA VAL A 244 -4.82 -12.00 -4.45
C VAL A 244 -3.36 -11.98 -3.98
N LYS A 245 -3.04 -11.13 -3.02
CA LYS A 245 -1.68 -10.93 -2.53
C LYS A 245 -1.64 -11.01 -1.01
N TYR A 246 -0.70 -11.75 -0.46
CA TYR A 246 -0.29 -11.64 0.93
C TYR A 246 0.85 -10.63 1.00
N GLU A 247 0.67 -9.55 1.76
CA GLU A 247 1.68 -8.55 2.05
C GLU A 247 2.12 -8.66 3.51
N ARG A 248 3.44 -8.53 3.74
CA ARG A 248 4.02 -8.41 5.07
C ARG A 248 4.88 -7.15 5.19
N GLN A 249 4.54 -6.31 6.16
CA GLN A 249 5.39 -5.21 6.60
C GLN A 249 6.55 -5.74 7.46
N LEU A 250 7.71 -5.14 7.27
CA LEU A 250 8.96 -5.42 7.97
C LEU A 250 9.35 -4.19 8.80
N MET A 251 10.43 -4.32 9.57
CA MET A 251 11.04 -3.17 10.24
C MET A 251 11.55 -2.15 9.20
N ASN A 252 11.68 -0.88 9.60
CA ASN A 252 12.16 0.24 8.75
C ASN A 252 11.28 0.55 7.53
N GLU A 253 9.95 0.50 7.67
CA GLU A 253 8.99 0.89 6.63
C GLU A 253 9.19 0.17 5.29
N SER A 254 9.71 -1.06 5.34
CA SER A 254 9.80 -1.95 4.18
C SER A 254 8.64 -2.95 4.17
N SER A 255 8.23 -3.39 2.98
CA SER A 255 7.23 -4.45 2.83
C SER A 255 7.59 -5.37 1.68
N TRP A 256 7.12 -6.61 1.74
CA TRP A 256 7.10 -7.51 0.60
C TRP A 256 5.73 -8.13 0.44
N TYR A 257 5.41 -8.56 -0.78
CA TYR A 257 4.22 -9.33 -1.06
C TYR A 257 4.51 -10.54 -1.95
N LEU A 258 3.68 -11.57 -1.80
CA LEU A 258 3.57 -12.71 -2.71
C LEU A 258 2.10 -12.87 -3.07
N GLY A 259 1.79 -13.09 -4.33
CA GLY A 259 0.42 -13.24 -4.78
C GLY A 259 0.27 -13.99 -6.08
N ALA A 260 -0.98 -14.26 -6.43
CA ALA A 260 -1.36 -14.83 -7.71
C ALA A 260 -2.35 -13.91 -8.42
N SER A 261 -2.35 -13.93 -9.75
CA SER A 261 -3.31 -13.20 -10.56
C SER A 261 -3.78 -14.00 -11.77
N THR A 262 -4.98 -13.68 -12.24
CA THR A 262 -5.53 -14.20 -13.50
C THR A 262 -6.14 -13.07 -14.32
N VAL A 263 -5.82 -13.04 -15.61
CA VAL A 263 -6.24 -12.01 -16.56
C VAL A 263 -6.79 -12.63 -17.85
N PRO A 264 -8.02 -13.17 -17.83
CA PRO A 264 -8.69 -13.58 -19.06
C PRO A 264 -9.11 -12.37 -19.91
N LEU A 265 -8.91 -12.50 -21.22
CA LEU A 265 -9.29 -11.53 -22.24
C LEU A 265 -10.24 -12.20 -23.22
N TRP A 266 -11.40 -11.59 -23.42
CA TRP A 266 -12.30 -11.88 -24.53
C TRP A 266 -12.12 -10.82 -25.62
N PHE A 267 -12.04 -11.29 -26.85
CA PHE A 267 -11.92 -10.48 -28.05
C PHE A 267 -13.01 -10.93 -29.03
N SER A 268 -13.80 -9.98 -29.57
CA SER A 268 -14.96 -10.30 -30.41
C SER A 268 -15.92 -11.30 -29.73
N SER A 269 -16.18 -11.13 -28.43
CA SER A 269 -16.99 -12.02 -27.59
C SER A 269 -16.47 -13.44 -27.37
N ASN A 270 -15.35 -13.82 -28.00
CA ASN A 270 -14.71 -15.12 -27.80
C ASN A 270 -13.58 -15.00 -26.78
N LYS A 271 -13.44 -16.02 -25.91
CA LYS A 271 -12.29 -16.08 -25.00
C LYS A 271 -11.02 -16.21 -25.86
N TYR A 272 -10.17 -15.19 -25.83
CA TYR A 272 -9.01 -15.09 -26.72
C TYR A 272 -7.74 -15.53 -26.03
N ARG A 273 -7.52 -15.05 -24.80
CA ARG A 273 -6.31 -15.31 -24.02
C ARG A 273 -6.61 -15.46 -22.55
N ASN A 274 -5.82 -16.26 -21.84
CA ASN A 274 -5.76 -16.30 -20.38
C ASN A 274 -4.32 -16.15 -19.92
N GLN A 275 -4.09 -15.33 -18.91
CA GLN A 275 -2.78 -15.16 -18.29
C GLN A 275 -2.91 -15.45 -16.80
N ASN A 276 -2.18 -16.44 -16.29
CA ASN A 276 -2.12 -16.74 -14.86
C ASN A 276 -0.71 -16.51 -14.37
N ALA A 277 -0.53 -15.74 -13.31
CA ALA A 277 0.78 -15.32 -12.84
C ALA A 277 0.97 -15.50 -11.34
N ILE A 278 2.22 -15.76 -10.95
CA ILE A 278 2.71 -15.61 -9.59
C ILE A 278 3.51 -14.31 -9.54
N ASN A 279 3.25 -13.49 -8.54
CA ASN A 279 3.81 -12.15 -8.40
C ASN A 279 4.53 -12.04 -7.05
N PHE A 280 5.74 -11.51 -7.07
CA PHE A 280 6.48 -11.15 -5.86
C PHE A 280 6.89 -9.69 -5.96
N GLY A 281 6.91 -8.98 -4.84
CA GLY A 281 7.47 -7.64 -4.81
C GLY A 281 8.01 -7.25 -3.45
N TRP A 282 8.94 -6.31 -3.46
CA TRP A 282 9.53 -5.72 -2.28
C TRP A 282 9.62 -4.21 -2.48
N GLN A 283 9.38 -3.43 -1.43
CA GLN A 283 9.51 -1.99 -1.45
C GLN A 283 9.97 -1.45 -0.09
N GLN A 284 10.51 -0.25 -0.10
CA GLN A 284 10.98 0.44 1.09
C GLN A 284 10.76 1.95 0.98
N LEU A 285 10.21 2.52 2.05
CA LEU A 285 10.09 3.96 2.24
C LEU A 285 11.32 4.48 3.01
N VAL A 286 11.99 5.50 2.47
CA VAL A 286 13.13 6.19 3.11
C VAL A 286 12.99 7.68 2.87
N ASN A 287 12.86 8.49 3.93
CA ASN A 287 12.77 9.95 3.84
C ASN A 287 11.70 10.43 2.82
N ASN A 288 10.50 9.84 2.86
CA ASN A 288 9.39 10.06 1.91
C ASN A 288 9.61 9.59 0.46
N ASN A 289 10.75 8.99 0.13
CA ASN A 289 11.00 8.36 -1.16
C ASN A 289 10.72 6.86 -1.07
N ASN A 290 10.09 6.29 -2.09
CA ASN A 290 9.77 4.86 -2.13
C ASN A 290 10.50 4.19 -3.30
N TYR A 291 11.29 3.15 -3.05
CA TYR A 291 11.85 2.31 -4.11
C TYR A 291 11.48 0.86 -3.87
N GLY A 292 11.55 0.08 -4.95
CA GLY A 292 11.31 -1.33 -4.85
C GLY A 292 11.45 -2.02 -6.18
N PHE A 293 11.14 -3.29 -6.18
CA PHE A 293 10.98 -4.07 -7.39
C PHE A 293 9.80 -5.03 -7.26
N ASN A 294 9.28 -5.44 -8.40
CA ASN A 294 8.31 -6.52 -8.49
C ASN A 294 8.69 -7.43 -9.64
N THR A 295 8.37 -8.71 -9.50
CA THR A 295 8.58 -9.74 -10.50
C THR A 295 7.31 -10.54 -10.70
N SER A 296 7.06 -10.98 -11.92
CA SER A 296 5.92 -11.78 -12.29
C SER A 296 6.39 -12.92 -13.19
N ILE A 297 5.95 -14.14 -12.89
CA ILE A 297 6.12 -15.31 -13.76
C ILE A 297 4.73 -15.77 -14.13
N ALA A 298 4.42 -15.78 -15.42
CA ALA A 298 3.09 -16.08 -15.92
C ALA A 298 3.11 -17.12 -17.04
N LYS A 299 2.02 -17.88 -17.13
CA LYS A 299 1.69 -18.67 -18.31
C LYS A 299 0.61 -17.94 -19.09
N VAL A 300 0.85 -17.72 -20.38
CA VAL A 300 -0.07 -17.06 -21.30
C VAL A 300 -0.55 -18.07 -22.35
N GLU A 301 -1.85 -18.31 -22.36
CA GLU A 301 -2.51 -19.29 -23.24
C GLU A 301 -3.51 -18.58 -24.15
N HIS A 302 -3.43 -18.84 -25.46
CA HIS A 302 -4.32 -18.34 -26.49
C HIS A 302 -5.24 -19.46 -26.97
N PHE A 303 -6.56 -19.19 -26.94
CA PHE A 303 -7.55 -20.21 -27.29
C PHE A 303 -7.81 -20.32 -28.79
N VAL A 304 -7.45 -19.28 -29.56
CA VAL A 304 -7.63 -19.24 -31.02
C VAL A 304 -6.33 -19.61 -31.73
N TYR A 305 -5.21 -19.02 -31.31
CA TYR A 305 -3.89 -19.20 -31.94
C TYR A 305 -2.88 -19.75 -30.93
N GLN A 306 -2.94 -21.05 -30.67
CA GLN A 306 -2.08 -21.71 -29.67
C GLN A 306 -0.58 -21.59 -29.97
N ASP A 307 -0.20 -21.27 -31.21
CA ASP A 307 1.19 -21.01 -31.60
C ASP A 307 1.76 -19.73 -30.98
N LEU A 308 0.90 -18.92 -30.36
CA LEU A 308 1.25 -17.74 -29.58
C LEU A 308 1.29 -18.02 -28.07
N ASP A 309 1.22 -19.28 -27.62
CA ASP A 309 1.33 -19.60 -26.18
C ASP A 309 2.76 -19.41 -25.69
N PHE A 310 2.95 -18.67 -24.59
CA PHE A 310 4.28 -18.39 -24.02
C PHE A 310 4.31 -18.37 -22.49
N TYR A 311 5.50 -18.55 -21.93
CA TYR A 311 5.82 -18.18 -20.56
C TYR A 311 6.33 -16.74 -20.55
N HIS A 312 5.80 -15.92 -19.63
CA HIS A 312 6.18 -14.52 -19.47
C HIS A 312 6.89 -14.34 -18.14
N THR A 313 8.14 -13.89 -18.17
CA THR A 313 8.87 -13.48 -16.96
C THR A 313 9.12 -11.99 -17.03
N GLN A 314 8.76 -11.26 -15.99
CA GLN A 314 8.91 -9.81 -15.90
C GLN A 314 9.58 -9.40 -14.60
N ILE A 315 10.44 -8.39 -14.66
CA ILE A 315 11.03 -7.69 -13.51
C ILE A 315 10.86 -6.19 -13.74
N ASN A 316 10.25 -5.50 -12.79
CA ASN A 316 10.14 -4.05 -12.78
C ASN A 316 10.82 -3.50 -11.54
N ALA A 317 11.76 -2.58 -11.70
CA ALA A 317 12.33 -1.79 -10.60
C ALA A 317 11.78 -0.36 -10.68
N PHE A 318 11.52 0.26 -9.53
CA PHE A 318 11.02 1.63 -9.48
C PHE A 318 11.70 2.46 -8.40
N TYR A 319 11.76 3.77 -8.63
CA TYR A 319 12.10 4.77 -7.63
C TYR A 319 11.15 5.95 -7.71
N ARG A 320 10.50 6.26 -6.58
CA ARG A 320 9.53 7.34 -6.41
C ARG A 320 10.11 8.38 -5.48
N ILE A 321 10.25 9.61 -5.98
CA ILE A 321 10.71 10.76 -5.22
C ILE A 321 9.51 11.65 -4.95
N LYS A 322 9.28 11.97 -3.68
CA LYS A 322 8.20 12.88 -3.28
C LYS A 322 8.80 14.21 -2.82
N ALA A 323 8.77 15.20 -3.71
CA ALA A 323 9.21 16.57 -3.45
C ALA A 323 8.01 17.53 -3.63
N GLN A 324 8.21 18.68 -4.29
CA GLN A 324 7.11 19.53 -4.75
C GLN A 324 6.18 18.79 -5.73
N TYR A 325 6.76 17.90 -6.53
CA TYR A 325 6.07 16.99 -7.43
C TYR A 325 6.43 15.55 -7.08
N GLN A 326 5.61 14.60 -7.54
CA GLN A 326 5.91 13.18 -7.41
C GLN A 326 6.55 12.69 -8.70
N HIS A 327 7.81 12.28 -8.64
CA HIS A 327 8.55 11.72 -9.75
C HIS A 327 8.64 10.21 -9.60
N THR A 328 8.37 9.43 -10.64
CA THR A 328 8.57 7.98 -10.65
C THR A 328 9.44 7.59 -11.84
N PHE A 329 10.56 6.93 -11.55
CA PHE A 329 11.40 6.27 -12.54
C PHE A 329 11.10 4.77 -12.48
N LEU A 330 10.91 4.13 -13.63
CA LEU A 330 10.74 2.69 -13.73
C LEU A 330 11.69 2.13 -14.78
N ILE A 331 12.23 0.94 -14.52
CA ILE A 331 12.92 0.10 -15.48
C ILE A 331 12.17 -1.22 -15.53
N ASN A 332 11.80 -1.67 -16.73
CA ASN A 332 11.18 -2.97 -16.95
C ASN A 332 12.10 -3.85 -17.79
N TRP A 333 12.22 -5.11 -17.41
CA TRP A 333 12.76 -6.17 -18.25
C TRP A 333 11.72 -7.28 -18.32
N TYR A 334 11.51 -7.86 -19.49
CA TYR A 334 10.71 -9.06 -19.61
C TYR A 334 11.23 -9.99 -20.71
N GLN A 335 10.85 -11.25 -20.60
CA GLN A 335 11.11 -12.30 -21.57
C GLN A 335 9.83 -13.10 -21.81
N ASP A 336 9.54 -13.32 -23.09
CA ASP A 336 8.45 -14.16 -23.58
C ASP A 336 9.05 -15.39 -24.26
N ASP A 337 8.82 -16.58 -23.69
CA ASP A 337 9.32 -17.85 -24.22
C ASP A 337 8.18 -18.68 -24.80
N ASN A 338 8.18 -18.89 -26.12
CA ASN A 338 7.13 -19.65 -26.79
C ASN A 338 7.11 -21.12 -26.33
N THR A 339 5.95 -21.59 -25.88
CA THR A 339 5.79 -22.95 -25.32
C THR A 339 5.90 -24.07 -26.35
N LYS A 340 5.79 -23.77 -27.64
CA LYS A 340 5.88 -24.73 -28.75
C LYS A 340 7.25 -24.73 -29.45
N GLY A 341 8.22 -23.96 -28.94
CA GLY A 341 9.55 -23.82 -29.57
C GLY A 341 9.54 -23.00 -30.86
N LEU A 342 8.50 -22.20 -31.10
CA LEU A 342 8.46 -21.24 -32.19
C LEU A 342 9.24 -19.99 -31.78
N ASN A 343 10.58 -20.07 -31.83
CA ASN A 343 11.47 -19.02 -31.32
C ASN A 343 11.29 -17.66 -32.01
N HIS A 344 10.70 -17.60 -33.22
CA HIS A 344 10.36 -16.34 -33.89
C HIS A 344 9.23 -15.56 -33.19
N ASN A 345 8.51 -16.20 -32.25
CA ASN A 345 7.54 -15.57 -31.36
C ASN A 345 8.11 -15.32 -29.95
N SER A 346 9.36 -15.73 -29.69
CA SER A 346 10.03 -15.50 -28.40
C SER A 346 10.83 -14.20 -28.47
N LYS A 347 10.84 -13.45 -27.37
CA LYS A 347 11.53 -12.16 -27.32
C LYS A 347 11.96 -11.77 -25.92
N THR A 348 13.00 -10.95 -25.86
CA THR A 348 13.40 -10.21 -24.66
C THR A 348 13.16 -8.72 -24.88
N ALA A 349 12.79 -8.00 -23.84
CA ALA A 349 12.62 -6.56 -23.90
C ALA A 349 13.14 -5.84 -22.66
N VAL A 350 13.64 -4.63 -22.88
CA VAL A 350 14.04 -3.69 -21.82
C VAL A 350 13.38 -2.35 -22.11
N GLY A 351 12.76 -1.77 -21.08
CA GLY A 351 12.19 -0.44 -21.17
C GLY A 351 12.48 0.41 -19.94
N ALA A 352 12.30 1.70 -20.13
CA ALA A 352 12.39 2.70 -19.07
C ALA A 352 11.23 3.68 -19.20
N SER A 353 10.66 4.04 -18.05
CA SER A 353 9.57 5.00 -17.96
C SER A 353 9.89 6.09 -16.95
N TYR A 354 9.47 7.31 -17.27
CA TYR A 354 9.47 8.42 -16.34
C TYR A 354 8.06 8.99 -16.25
N ILE A 355 7.54 9.09 -15.03
CA ILE A 355 6.21 9.62 -14.71
C ILE A 355 6.39 10.80 -13.76
N ILE A 356 5.72 11.91 -14.05
CA ILE A 356 5.63 13.06 -13.15
C ILE A 356 4.17 13.38 -12.86
N SER A 357 3.82 13.44 -11.57
CA SER A 357 2.53 13.90 -11.09
C SER A 357 2.68 15.25 -10.38
N TYR A 358 1.90 16.24 -10.81
CA TYR A 358 2.04 17.64 -10.37
C TYR A 358 0.67 18.29 -10.17
N PRO A 359 0.47 19.06 -9.09
CA PRO A 359 -0.74 19.87 -8.94
C PRO A 359 -0.69 21.05 -9.91
N ILE A 360 -1.83 21.37 -10.52
CA ILE A 360 -1.99 22.55 -11.39
C ILE A 360 -2.79 23.62 -10.64
N PHE A 361 -3.96 23.24 -10.10
CA PHE A 361 -4.81 24.07 -9.26
C PHE A 361 -5.35 23.25 -8.09
N ASN A 362 -6.09 23.89 -7.18
CA ASN A 362 -6.90 23.17 -6.20
C ASN A 362 -7.81 22.18 -6.94
N HIS A 363 -7.69 20.90 -6.59
CA HIS A 363 -8.44 19.80 -7.20
C HIS A 363 -8.13 19.46 -8.66
N LEU A 364 -7.15 20.09 -9.31
CA LEU A 364 -6.70 19.70 -10.66
C LEU A 364 -5.24 19.25 -10.62
N ASN A 365 -5.00 17.99 -10.93
CA ASN A 365 -3.68 17.40 -11.00
C ASN A 365 -3.35 16.96 -12.42
N GLY A 366 -2.09 17.14 -12.82
CA GLY A 366 -1.55 16.58 -14.05
C GLY A 366 -0.70 15.35 -13.77
N ASN A 367 -0.75 14.38 -14.67
CA ASN A 367 0.12 13.21 -14.68
C ASN A 367 0.66 12.99 -16.10
N SER A 368 1.98 13.08 -16.28
CA SER A 368 2.60 12.90 -17.59
C SER A 368 3.64 11.78 -17.55
N MET A 369 3.65 10.94 -18.58
CA MET A 369 4.54 9.79 -18.73
C MET A 369 5.24 9.81 -20.08
N ILE A 370 6.52 9.46 -20.06
CA ILE A 370 7.26 9.01 -21.24
C ILE A 370 7.78 7.59 -20.98
N MET A 371 7.71 6.73 -21.98
CA MET A 371 8.24 5.37 -21.94
C MET A 371 8.96 5.08 -23.26
N PHE A 372 10.10 4.43 -23.17
CA PHE A 372 10.81 3.83 -24.29
C PHE A 372 11.11 2.36 -23.98
N GLU A 373 10.90 1.48 -24.95
CA GLU A 373 11.18 0.05 -24.85
C GLU A 373 11.86 -0.45 -26.13
N GLN A 374 12.86 -1.30 -25.96
CA GLN A 374 13.50 -2.09 -27.01
C GLN A 374 13.06 -3.55 -26.86
N GLN A 375 12.70 -4.19 -27.98
CA GLN A 375 12.34 -5.60 -28.07
C GLN A 375 13.30 -6.29 -29.05
N ASN A 376 13.82 -7.45 -28.65
CA ASN A 376 14.70 -8.29 -29.45
C ASN A 376 14.10 -9.70 -29.56
N TYR A 377 13.84 -10.18 -30.77
CA TYR A 377 13.28 -11.50 -31.04
C TYR A 377 14.38 -12.54 -31.15
N GLU A 378 14.08 -13.78 -30.77
CA GLU A 378 15.10 -14.83 -30.70
C GLU A 378 15.39 -15.51 -32.04
N ALA A 379 14.46 -15.43 -32.99
CA ALA A 379 14.66 -15.96 -34.34
C ALA A 379 14.04 -15.05 -35.43
N PRO A 380 14.53 -15.14 -36.68
CA PRO A 380 13.95 -14.40 -37.80
C PRO A 380 12.48 -14.72 -38.03
N ASN A 381 11.75 -13.74 -38.54
CA ASN A 381 10.39 -13.93 -39.02
C ASN A 381 10.37 -14.98 -40.15
N PRO A 382 9.52 -16.01 -40.09
CA PRO A 382 9.55 -17.12 -41.05
C PRO A 382 9.17 -16.72 -42.50
N LEU A 383 8.45 -15.60 -42.68
CA LEU A 383 8.06 -15.12 -44.00
C LEU A 383 9.15 -14.26 -44.65
N PHE A 384 9.88 -13.49 -43.84
CA PHE A 384 10.80 -12.46 -44.32
C PHE A 384 12.28 -12.79 -44.09
N ASP A 385 12.58 -13.80 -43.26
CA ASP A 385 13.93 -14.20 -42.85
C ASP A 385 14.77 -13.04 -42.26
N VAL A 386 14.08 -12.15 -41.54
CA VAL A 386 14.69 -11.01 -40.82
C VAL A 386 14.10 -10.95 -39.40
N TYR A 387 14.92 -10.54 -38.42
CA TYR A 387 14.47 -10.33 -37.05
C TYR A 387 13.36 -9.27 -36.97
N SER A 388 12.38 -9.50 -36.08
CA SER A 388 11.25 -8.57 -35.84
C SER A 388 11.54 -7.56 -34.73
N ASP A 389 12.83 -7.31 -34.47
CA ASP A 389 13.30 -6.39 -33.43
C ASP A 389 12.63 -5.03 -33.58
N ALA A 390 12.23 -4.44 -32.46
CA ALA A 390 11.35 -3.28 -32.48
C ALA A 390 11.64 -2.33 -31.33
N THR A 391 11.36 -1.05 -31.58
CA THR A 391 11.29 -0.02 -30.55
C THR A 391 9.85 0.39 -30.33
N LEU A 392 9.50 0.70 -29.10
CA LEU A 392 8.20 1.19 -28.70
C LEU A 392 8.37 2.46 -27.85
N ALA A 393 7.78 3.55 -28.30
CA ALA A 393 7.71 4.80 -27.55
C ALA A 393 6.26 5.11 -27.18
N ILE A 394 6.03 5.51 -25.93
CA ILE A 394 4.72 5.99 -25.45
C ILE A 394 4.90 7.33 -24.75
N ILE A 395 4.08 8.30 -25.13
CA ILE A 395 3.95 9.58 -24.43
C ILE A 395 2.49 9.74 -24.06
N SER A 396 2.21 9.97 -22.78
CA SER A 396 0.84 10.20 -22.33
C SER A 396 0.76 11.32 -21.31
N SER A 397 -0.30 12.10 -21.37
CA SER A 397 -0.62 13.14 -20.39
C SER A 397 -2.08 13.02 -19.97
N GLU A 398 -2.31 13.12 -18.67
CA GLU A 398 -3.61 12.99 -18.04
C GLU A 398 -3.88 14.19 -17.13
N LEU A 399 -5.06 14.77 -17.23
CA LEU A 399 -5.57 15.79 -16.32
C LEU A 399 -6.67 15.17 -15.47
N ILE A 400 -6.53 15.25 -14.15
CA ILE A 400 -7.42 14.62 -13.16
C ILE A 400 -8.04 15.73 -12.31
N TYR A 401 -9.36 15.89 -12.41
CA TYR A 401 -10.13 16.83 -11.62
C TYR A 401 -10.91 16.11 -10.51
N THR A 402 -10.68 16.51 -9.26
CA THR A 402 -11.24 15.91 -8.04
C THR A 402 -12.03 16.92 -7.21
N GLY A 403 -12.63 17.93 -7.85
CA GLY A 403 -13.36 19.01 -7.17
C GLY A 403 -14.82 18.68 -6.86
N LEU A 404 -15.28 17.49 -7.24
CA LEU A 404 -16.62 16.99 -6.98
C LEU A 404 -16.54 15.88 -5.93
N GLU A 405 -17.47 15.87 -4.99
CA GLU A 405 -17.56 14.81 -3.99
C GLU A 405 -17.78 13.46 -4.69
N GLN A 406 -16.98 12.46 -4.29
CA GLN A 406 -17.02 11.08 -4.82
C GLN A 406 -16.82 10.94 -6.33
N GLN A 407 -16.45 12.01 -7.03
CA GLN A 407 -16.41 12.05 -8.49
C GLN A 407 -15.07 12.55 -9.00
N ILE A 408 -14.55 11.87 -10.02
CA ILE A 408 -13.30 12.21 -10.68
C ILE A 408 -13.54 12.31 -12.18
N LEU A 409 -13.09 13.42 -12.77
CA LEU A 409 -13.05 13.59 -14.22
C LEU A 409 -11.61 13.46 -14.69
N GLN A 410 -11.36 12.65 -15.70
CA GLN A 410 -10.03 12.42 -16.27
C GLN A 410 -10.04 12.70 -17.76
N LEU A 411 -9.16 13.58 -18.23
CA LEU A 411 -8.89 13.76 -19.66
C LEU A 411 -7.49 13.20 -19.94
N GLN A 412 -7.41 12.19 -20.81
CA GLN A 412 -6.17 11.53 -21.18
C GLN A 412 -5.88 11.73 -22.67
N LEU A 413 -4.65 12.12 -22.98
CA LEU A 413 -4.05 12.11 -24.30
C LEU A 413 -2.89 11.10 -24.29
N SER A 414 -2.84 10.20 -25.27
CA SER A 414 -1.76 9.21 -25.39
C SER A 414 -1.35 9.04 -26.85
N TYR A 415 -0.06 9.11 -27.11
CA TYR A 415 0.55 8.77 -28.38
C TYR A 415 1.48 7.57 -28.19
N GLN A 416 1.39 6.61 -29.10
CA GLN A 416 2.20 5.40 -29.13
C GLN A 416 2.77 5.22 -30.54
N ALA A 417 4.05 4.88 -30.64
CA ALA A 417 4.70 4.55 -31.90
C ALA A 417 5.55 3.29 -31.73
N LYS A 418 5.36 2.32 -32.62
CA LYS A 418 6.17 1.10 -32.72
C LYS A 418 6.87 1.09 -34.08
N ASN A 419 8.20 1.03 -34.06
CA ASN A 419 9.03 0.96 -35.27
C ASN A 419 9.86 -0.32 -35.26
N LEU A 420 10.11 -0.92 -36.42
CA LEU A 420 10.95 -2.10 -36.54
C LEU A 420 12.38 -1.70 -36.88
N ASP A 421 13.34 -2.41 -36.30
CA ASP A 421 14.76 -2.30 -36.66
C ASP A 421 15.05 -3.20 -37.86
N SER A 422 14.41 -2.90 -38.99
CA SER A 422 14.57 -3.66 -40.23
C SER A 422 14.70 -2.74 -41.43
N HIS A 423 15.70 -2.99 -42.26
CA HIS A 423 15.85 -2.31 -43.55
C HIS A 423 14.91 -2.86 -44.64
N LEU A 424 14.26 -4.00 -44.40
CA LEU A 424 13.35 -4.60 -45.37
C LEU A 424 12.01 -3.86 -45.36
N SER A 425 11.68 -3.18 -46.47
CA SER A 425 10.43 -2.41 -46.59
C SER A 425 9.17 -3.22 -46.26
N ALA A 426 9.15 -4.53 -46.58
CA ALA A 426 8.03 -5.39 -46.27
C ALA A 426 7.78 -5.60 -44.76
N MET A 427 8.82 -5.53 -43.93
CA MET A 427 8.69 -5.65 -42.47
C MET A 427 7.97 -4.45 -41.83
N LYS A 428 7.89 -3.32 -42.55
CA LYS A 428 7.19 -2.12 -42.07
C LYS A 428 5.69 -2.32 -41.89
N ILE A 429 5.11 -3.41 -42.39
CA ILE A 429 3.72 -3.81 -42.10
C ILE A 429 3.44 -3.97 -40.59
N TYR A 430 4.46 -4.23 -39.78
CA TYR A 430 4.34 -4.40 -38.33
C TYR A 430 4.59 -3.11 -37.54
N GLU A 431 4.89 -1.99 -38.22
CA GLU A 431 5.01 -0.66 -37.65
C GLU A 431 3.65 -0.01 -37.53
N TYR A 432 3.45 0.77 -36.46
CA TYR A 432 2.25 1.58 -36.32
C TYR A 432 2.48 2.78 -35.43
N ASP A 433 1.63 3.78 -35.62
CA ASP A 433 1.38 4.80 -34.62
C ASP A 433 -0.09 4.79 -34.20
N ARG A 434 -0.36 5.38 -33.04
CA ARG A 434 -1.68 5.43 -32.43
C ARG A 434 -1.81 6.64 -31.55
N LEU A 435 -2.81 7.47 -31.84
CA LEU A 435 -3.23 8.58 -31.02
C LEU A 435 -4.56 8.22 -30.35
N LYS A 436 -4.64 8.42 -29.03
CA LYS A 436 -5.84 8.22 -28.23
C LYS A 436 -6.18 9.45 -27.41
N ILE A 437 -7.46 9.79 -27.39
CA ILE A 437 -8.02 10.83 -26.52
C ILE A 437 -9.19 10.21 -25.78
N ASN A 438 -9.18 10.24 -24.46
CA ASN A 438 -10.25 9.69 -23.62
C ASN A 438 -10.71 10.70 -22.57
N LEU A 439 -12.02 10.87 -22.44
CA LEU A 439 -12.64 11.51 -21.29
C LEU A 439 -13.28 10.42 -20.43
N THR A 440 -12.93 10.38 -19.15
CA THR A 440 -13.45 9.41 -18.19
C THR A 440 -14.13 10.13 -17.04
N TRP A 441 -15.35 9.69 -16.72
CA TRP A 441 -16.01 10.00 -15.46
C TRP A 441 -15.92 8.78 -14.56
N LYS A 442 -15.44 8.96 -13.34
CA LYS A 442 -15.32 7.92 -12.32
C LYS A 442 -16.10 8.33 -11.07
N TYR A 443 -16.84 7.40 -10.50
CA TYR A 443 -17.53 7.55 -9.22
C TYR A 443 -16.94 6.56 -8.22
N GLU A 444 -16.47 7.06 -7.08
CA GLU A 444 -15.90 6.31 -5.96
C GLU A 444 -16.93 6.23 -4.82
N PHE A 445 -17.21 5.02 -4.34
CA PHE A 445 -18.23 4.76 -3.33
C PHE A 445 -17.72 4.81 -1.89
#